data_AF-A0A377U1B9-F1
#
_entry.id   AF-A0A377U1B9-F1
#
_cell.length_a   1.000
_cell.length_b   1.000
_cell.length_c   1.000
_cell.angle_alpha   90.00
_cell.angle_beta   90.00
_cell.angle_gamma   90.00
#
_symmetry.space_group_name_H-M   'P 1'
#
loop_
_entity.id
_entity.type
_entity.pdbx_description
1 polymer ?
#
loop_
_entity_poly.entity_id
_entity_poly.type
_entity_poly.pdbx_seq_one_letter_code
_entity_poly.pdbx_strand_id
1 'polypeptide(L)'
;MYLTAGISGGHLNPAVTVALWLFACFPGRKVVPYIVAQVAGAFGGAVLAWILYSTLFTQFETVHHMVRGSLESPAAGQYIQYLPGA
;
A
#
# COMPACT_ATOMS: atom_id res chain seq x y z
N MET A 1 1.74 -1.64 16.55
CA MET A 1 2.80 -2.34 17.30
C MET A 1 2.24 -3.01 18.56
N TYR A 2 1.75 -2.26 19.57
CA TYR A 2 1.26 -2.83 20.84
C TYR A 2 0.25 -3.99 20.70
N LEU A 3 -0.68 -3.90 19.74
CA LEU A 3 -1.70 -4.93 19.52
C LEU A 3 -1.16 -6.27 19.00
N THR A 4 0.00 -6.28 18.32
CA THR A 4 0.50 -7.46 17.58
C THR A 4 1.88 -7.94 18.04
N ALA A 5 2.60 -7.12 18.82
CA ALA A 5 3.94 -7.42 19.30
C ALA A 5 4.00 -8.71 20.13
N GLY A 6 3.05 -8.91 21.05
CA GLY A 6 3.06 -10.06 21.97
C GLY A 6 2.84 -11.43 21.32
N ILE A 7 2.32 -11.48 20.09
CA ILE A 7 2.04 -12.74 19.38
C ILE A 7 2.95 -12.91 18.16
N SER A 8 3.14 -11.85 17.37
CA SER A 8 3.82 -11.91 16.08
C SER A 8 5.16 -11.16 16.02
N GLY A 9 5.59 -10.55 17.13
CA GLY A 9 6.75 -9.65 17.14
C GLY A 9 6.50 -8.31 16.43
N GLY A 10 5.31 -8.09 15.87
CA GLY A 10 4.90 -6.80 15.33
C GLY A 10 5.64 -6.39 14.05
N HIS A 11 6.02 -7.35 13.19
CA HIS A 11 6.82 -7.06 11.99
C HIS A 11 6.16 -6.01 11.07
N LEU A 12 4.84 -6.15 10.83
CA LEU A 12 3.96 -5.21 10.10
C LEU A 12 4.48 -4.69 8.74
N ASN A 13 5.53 -5.29 8.21
CA ASN A 13 6.22 -4.89 7.00
C ASN A 13 6.96 -6.10 6.39
N PRO A 14 6.77 -6.37 5.09
CA PRO A 14 7.45 -7.47 4.40
C PRO A 14 8.98 -7.37 4.45
N ALA A 15 9.54 -6.17 4.26
CA ALA A 15 10.99 -5.93 4.31
C ALA A 15 11.57 -6.23 5.70
N VAL A 16 10.86 -5.84 6.76
CA VAL A 16 11.24 -6.15 8.15
C VAL A 16 11.19 -7.66 8.39
N THR A 17 10.16 -8.34 7.88
CA THR A 17 10.04 -9.81 7.99
C THR A 17 11.21 -10.53 7.32
N VAL A 18 11.64 -10.07 6.14
CA VAL A 18 12.81 -10.62 5.44
C VAL A 18 14.10 -10.30 6.20
N ALA A 19 14.29 -9.08 6.69
CA ALA A 19 15.46 -8.71 7.48
C ALA A 19 15.61 -9.57 8.74
N LEU A 20 14.50 -9.83 9.45
CA LEU A 20 14.51 -10.69 10.64
C LEU A 20 14.78 -12.16 10.30
N TRP A 21 14.36 -12.62 9.12
CA TRP A 21 14.72 -13.96 8.63
C TRP A 21 16.22 -14.10 8.36
N LEU A 22 16.83 -13.10 7.73
CA LEU A 22 18.24 -13.13 7.35
C LEU A 22 19.19 -12.90 8.54
N PHE A 23 18.81 -12.02 9.47
CA PHE A 23 19.75 -11.51 10.48
C PHE A 23 19.33 -11.79 11.94
N ALA A 24 18.09 -12.22 12.19
CA ALA A 24 17.56 -12.40 13.55
C ALA A 24 16.93 -13.79 13.79
N CYS A 25 17.37 -14.81 13.05
CA CYS A 25 16.93 -16.21 13.19
C CYS A 25 15.40 -16.42 13.12
N PHE A 26 14.66 -15.53 12.45
CA PHE A 26 13.22 -15.71 12.28
C PHE A 26 12.95 -16.92 11.37
N PRO A 27 11.98 -17.81 11.69
CA PRO A 27 11.78 -19.04 10.92
C PRO A 27 11.37 -18.74 9.47
N GLY A 28 12.18 -19.16 8.49
CA GLY A 28 11.91 -18.94 7.05
C GLY A 28 10.56 -19.44 6.58
N ARG A 29 10.07 -20.56 7.13
CA ARG A 29 8.73 -21.12 6.84
C ARG A 29 7.58 -20.18 7.20
N LYS A 30 7.80 -19.20 8.08
CA LYS A 30 6.80 -18.21 8.51
C LYS A 30 6.85 -16.91 7.69
N VAL A 31 7.88 -16.70 6.86
CA VAL A 31 8.07 -15.46 6.09
C VAL A 31 6.93 -15.24 5.12
N VAL A 32 6.61 -16.22 4.27
CA VAL A 32 5.54 -16.09 3.27
C VAL A 32 4.17 -15.85 3.93
N PRO A 33 3.73 -16.64 4.93
CA PRO A 33 2.50 -16.34 5.66
C PRO A 33 2.45 -14.94 6.28
N TYR A 34 3.56 -14.44 6.83
CA TYR A 34 3.63 -13.10 7.41
C TYR A 34 3.46 -12.01 6.34
N ILE A 35 4.15 -12.14 5.20
CA ILE A 35 4.06 -11.18 4.11
C ILE A 35 2.64 -11.14 3.55
N VAL A 36 2.01 -12.30 3.33
CA VAL A 36 0.62 -12.37 2.85
C VAL A 36 -0.33 -11.68 3.84
N ALA A 37 -0.20 -11.95 5.15
CA ALA A 37 -1.03 -11.30 6.15
C ALA A 37 -0.81 -9.77 6.21
N GLN A 38 0.42 -9.31 6.06
CA GLN A 38 0.76 -7.88 6.04
C GLN A 38 0.18 -7.17 4.82
N VAL A 39 0.31 -7.77 3.63
CA VAL A 39 -0.25 -7.23 2.38
C VAL A 39 -1.78 -7.24 2.43
N ALA A 40 -2.40 -8.32 2.89
CA ALA A 40 -3.85 -8.40 3.05
C ALA A 40 -4.37 -7.36 4.04
N GLY A 41 -3.68 -7.17 5.17
CA GLY A 41 -4.03 -6.16 6.16
C GLY A 41 -3.87 -4.73 5.62
N ALA A 42 -2.79 -4.45 4.90
CA ALA A 42 -2.57 -3.15 4.26
C ALA A 42 -3.63 -2.85 3.19
N PHE A 43 -3.94 -3.83 2.34
CA PHE A 43 -4.98 -3.70 1.33
C PHE A 43 -6.36 -3.50 1.97
N GLY A 44 -6.74 -4.31 2.96
CA GLY A 44 -7.99 -4.16 3.68
C GLY A 44 -8.13 -2.81 4.38
N GLY A 45 -7.05 -2.33 5.00
CA GLY A 45 -7.00 -0.99 5.60
C GLY A 45 -7.17 0.13 4.57
N ALA A 46 -6.53 0.02 3.41
CA ALA A 46 -6.66 0.98 2.32
C ALA A 46 -8.09 1.00 1.74
N VAL A 47 -8.70 -0.17 1.52
CA VAL A 47 -10.10 -0.27 1.07
C VAL A 47 -11.05 0.34 2.09
N LEU A 48 -10.87 0.03 3.38
CA LEU A 48 -11.70 0.60 4.44
C LEU A 48 -11.58 2.13 4.50
N ALA A 49 -10.35 2.65 4.44
CA ALA A 49 -10.12 4.09 4.38
C ALA A 49 -10.77 4.71 3.13
N TRP A 50 -10.65 4.07 1.96
CA TRP A 50 -11.29 4.56 0.74
C TRP A 50 -12.81 4.60 0.88
N ILE A 51 -13.44 3.56 1.43
CA ILE A 51 -14.90 3.55 1.66
C ILE A 51 -15.29 4.74 2.54
N LEU A 52 -14.58 4.94 3.66
CA LEU A 52 -14.89 5.97 4.64
C LEU A 52 -14.73 7.40 4.08
N TYR A 53 -13.77 7.61 3.18
CA TYR A 53 -13.41 8.92 2.63
C TYR A 53 -13.82 9.12 1.15
N SER A 54 -14.52 8.15 0.54
CA SER A 54 -14.88 8.15 -0.89
C SER A 54 -15.60 9.43 -1.35
N THR A 55 -16.56 9.91 -0.56
CA THR A 55 -17.28 11.16 -0.82
C THR A 55 -16.36 12.37 -0.76
N LEU A 56 -15.47 12.43 0.23
CA LEU A 56 -14.50 13.52 0.40
C LEU A 56 -13.52 13.58 -0.79
N PHE A 57 -13.03 12.43 -1.25
CA PHE A 57 -12.17 12.38 -2.43
C PHE A 57 -12.88 12.92 -3.68
N THR A 58 -14.14 12.53 -3.88
CA THR A 58 -14.92 12.99 -5.05
C THR A 58 -15.22 14.49 -5.01
N GLN A 59 -15.52 15.02 -3.82
CA GLN A 59 -15.74 16.46 -3.61
C GLN A 59 -14.45 17.26 -3.84
N PHE A 60 -13.34 16.79 -3.30
CA PHE A 60 -12.03 17.41 -3.48
C PHE A 60 -11.65 17.45 -4.97
N GLU A 61 -11.87 16.35 -5.71
CA GLU A 61 -11.67 16.31 -7.16
C GLU A 61 -12.54 17.29 -7.92
N THR A 62 -13.80 17.42 -7.54
CA THR A 62 -14.74 18.35 -8.18
C THR A 62 -14.34 19.80 -7.95
N VAL A 63 -13.99 20.17 -6.71
CA VAL A 63 -13.61 21.55 -6.34
C VAL A 63 -12.29 21.95 -6.99
N HIS A 64 -11.36 21.02 -7.13
CA HIS A 64 -10.04 21.30 -7.70
C HIS A 64 -9.95 20.96 -9.20
N HIS A 65 -11.07 20.67 -9.84
CA HIS A 65 -11.15 20.28 -11.25
C HIS A 65 -10.17 19.16 -11.64
N MET A 66 -9.91 18.22 -10.72
CA MET A 66 -8.98 17.11 -10.96
C MET A 66 -9.69 15.99 -11.69
N VAL A 67 -9.16 15.65 -12.87
CA VAL A 67 -9.62 14.50 -13.64
C VAL A 67 -8.63 13.36 -13.41
N ARG A 68 -9.07 12.31 -12.70
CA ARG A 68 -8.28 11.09 -12.49
C ARG A 68 -7.80 10.54 -13.85
N GLY A 69 -6.49 10.40 -14.02
CA GLY A 69 -5.91 9.87 -15.26
C GLY A 69 -5.79 10.87 -16.42
N SER A 70 -6.06 12.16 -16.19
CA SER A 70 -5.78 13.22 -17.18
C SER A 70 -4.28 13.41 -17.40
N LEU A 71 -3.90 13.96 -18.56
CA LEU A 71 -2.51 14.35 -18.87
C LEU A 71 -1.95 15.35 -17.85
N GLU A 72 -2.84 16.15 -17.24
CA GLU A 72 -2.56 17.11 -16.18
C GLU A 72 -2.23 16.44 -14.83
N SER A 73 -2.59 15.15 -14.66
CA SER A 73 -2.25 14.38 -13.47
C SER A 73 -0.78 13.95 -13.55
N PRO A 74 0.12 14.41 -12.64
CA PRO A 74 1.56 14.16 -12.74
C PRO A 74 1.94 12.67 -12.84
N ALA A 75 1.11 11.77 -12.31
CA ALA A 75 1.30 10.33 -12.41
C ALA A 75 0.83 9.70 -13.74
N ALA A 76 -0.16 10.28 -14.43
CA ALA A 76 -0.67 9.75 -15.71
C ALA A 76 0.02 10.40 -16.91
N GLY A 77 0.32 11.70 -16.84
CA GLY A 77 1.08 12.42 -17.85
C GLY A 77 2.47 11.83 -18.08
N GLN A 78 3.13 11.34 -17.01
CA GLN A 78 4.43 10.69 -17.15
C GLN A 78 4.36 9.39 -17.96
N TYR A 79 3.40 8.49 -17.70
CA TYR A 79 3.31 7.23 -18.44
C TYR A 79 2.98 7.41 -19.93
N ILE A 80 2.15 8.40 -20.28
CA ILE A 80 1.77 8.66 -21.68
C ILE A 80 2.90 9.36 -22.44
N GLN A 81 3.67 10.24 -21.79
CA GLN A 81 4.79 10.95 -22.43
C GLN A 81 6.00 10.04 -22.74
N TYR A 82 6.12 8.87 -22.10
CA TYR A 82 7.19 7.88 -22.38
C TYR A 82 6.81 6.83 -23.44
N LEU A 83 5.60 6.85 -24.00
CA LEU A 83 5.20 5.97 -25.12
C LEU A 83 5.57 6.65 -26.45
N PRO A 84 6.55 6.13 -27.21
CA PRO A 84 6.87 6.69 -28.53
C PRO A 84 5.78 6.26 -29.53
N GLY A 85 4.95 7.21 -29.98
CA GLY A 85 4.10 7.05 -31.16
C GLY A 85 2.59 7.17 -30.95
N ALA A 86 2.13 8.24 -30.31
CA ALA A 86 0.78 8.76 -30.50
C ALA A 86 0.81 9.99 -31.41
#